data_AF-A0A258GB44-F1
#
_entry.id   AF-A0A258GB44-F1
#
_cell.length_a   1.000
_cell.length_b   1.000
_cell.length_c   1.000
_cell.angle_alpha   90.00
_cell.angle_beta   90.00
_cell.angle_gamma   90.00
#
_symmetry.space_group_name_H-M   'P 1'
#
loop_
_entity.id
_entity.type
_entity.pdbx_description
1 polymer ?
#
loop_
_entity_poly.entity_id
_entity_poly.type
_entity_poly.pdbx_seq_one_letter_code
_entity_poly.pdbx_strand_id
1 'polypeptide(L)'
;MRKLLPLLLALIGLGAGGGAGFLLRPPPAETVEIDRCGDATAEAVAADGHGSAAAETDPDAPPAHDYVKLNNQFVVPVVEDGEVAALVILSISLEVNTGSTEQVYAREPKLRDAFLQVLFDHANAGGFRGAFTQSNNMYVLRNGLLETARKVMGAAVSDVLIVDIVRQDT
;
A
#
# COMPACT_ATOMS: atom_id res chain seq x y z
N MET A 1 -54.03 8.60 8.13
CA MET A 1 -53.46 7.61 7.18
C MET A 1 -52.03 7.92 6.70
N ARG A 2 -51.55 9.18 6.65
CA ARG A 2 -50.20 9.53 6.12
C ARG A 2 -48.99 9.07 6.96
N LYS A 3 -49.19 8.59 8.19
CA LYS A 3 -48.11 8.12 9.10
C LYS A 3 -48.02 6.60 9.25
N LEU A 4 -48.98 5.84 8.72
CA LEU A 4 -48.98 4.37 8.79
C LEU A 4 -48.01 3.77 7.78
N LEU A 5 -48.00 4.29 6.55
CA LEU A 5 -47.09 3.84 5.49
C LEU A 5 -45.59 3.94 5.86
N PRO A 6 -45.07 5.07 6.41
CA PRO A 6 -43.67 5.13 6.81
C PRO A 6 -43.35 4.22 8.00
N LEU A 7 -44.29 4.01 8.93
CA LEU A 7 -44.08 3.12 10.07
C LEU A 7 -44.01 1.65 9.64
N LEU A 8 -44.85 1.24 8.68
CA LEU A 8 -44.86 -0.11 8.14
C LEU A 8 -43.59 -0.39 7.31
N LEU A 9 -43.14 0.58 6.51
CA LEU A 9 -41.86 0.49 5.79
C LEU A 9 -40.66 0.38 6.73
N ALA A 10 -40.65 1.15 7.83
CA ALA A 10 -39.59 1.06 8.83
C ALA A 10 -39.56 -0.33 9.48
N LEU A 11 -40.72 -0.89 9.83
CA LEU A 11 -40.84 -2.20 10.47
C LEU A 11 -40.43 -3.35 9.53
N ILE A 12 -40.84 -3.28 8.26
CA ILE A 12 -40.43 -4.25 7.24
C ILE A 12 -38.94 -4.13 6.94
N GLY A 13 -38.40 -2.91 6.81
CA GLY A 13 -36.98 -2.70 6.56
C GLY A 13 -36.09 -3.24 7.67
N LEU A 14 -36.46 -2.97 8.94
CA LEU A 14 -35.75 -3.50 10.10
C LEU A 14 -35.87 -5.03 10.21
N GLY A 15 -37.07 -5.57 9.97
CA GLY A 15 -37.30 -7.02 10.00
C GLY A 15 -36.55 -7.77 8.89
N ALA A 16 -36.60 -7.25 7.66
CA ALA A 16 -35.89 -7.83 6.52
C ALA A 16 -34.37 -7.71 6.66
N GLY A 17 -33.86 -6.54 7.06
CA GLY A 17 -32.43 -6.32 7.25
C GLY A 17 -31.86 -7.13 8.40
N GLY A 18 -32.54 -7.15 9.56
CA GLY A 18 -32.11 -7.92 10.73
C GLY A 18 -32.18 -9.43 10.51
N GLY A 19 -33.25 -9.92 9.87
CA GLY A 19 -33.40 -11.34 9.56
C GLY A 19 -32.38 -11.84 8.54
N ALA A 20 -32.13 -11.08 7.48
CA ALA A 20 -31.11 -11.42 6.48
C ALA A 20 -29.70 -11.41 7.07
N GLY A 21 -29.38 -10.42 7.92
CA GLY A 21 -28.09 -10.34 8.60
C GLY A 21 -27.84 -11.50 9.56
N PHE A 22 -28.88 -12.00 10.25
CA PHE A 22 -28.76 -13.17 11.12
C PHE A 22 -28.59 -14.47 10.31
N LEU A 23 -29.32 -14.64 9.20
CA LEU A 23 -29.26 -15.84 8.37
C LEU A 23 -27.95 -15.93 7.56
N LEU A 24 -27.46 -14.80 7.05
CA LEU A 24 -26.24 -14.72 6.25
C LEU A 24 -24.96 -14.54 7.09
N ARG A 25 -25.08 -14.56 8.42
CA ARG A 25 -23.91 -14.46 9.31
C ARG A 25 -23.03 -15.70 9.08
N PRO A 26 -21.79 -15.56 8.59
CA PRO A 26 -20.90 -16.69 8.43
C PRO A 26 -20.65 -17.33 9.80
N PRO A 27 -20.55 -18.67 9.88
CA PRO A 27 -20.21 -19.33 11.13
C PRO A 27 -18.86 -18.78 11.64
N PRO A 28 -18.69 -18.64 12.96
CA PRO A 28 -17.41 -18.21 13.52
C PRO A 28 -16.33 -19.15 12.99
N ALA A 29 -15.30 -18.57 12.38
CA ALA A 29 -14.16 -19.33 11.90
C ALA A 29 -13.60 -20.12 13.09
N GLU A 30 -13.71 -21.44 13.02
CA GLU A 30 -12.96 -22.32 13.91
C GLU A 30 -11.49 -21.96 13.72
N THR A 31 -10.84 -21.58 14.81
CA THR A 31 -9.39 -21.40 14.85
C THR A 31 -8.77 -22.75 14.56
N VAL A 32 -8.43 -22.98 13.30
CA VAL A 32 -7.59 -24.09 12.89
C VAL A 32 -6.21 -23.81 13.47
N GLU A 33 -5.79 -24.58 14.47
CA GLU A 33 -4.35 -24.75 14.74
C GLU A 33 -3.73 -25.34 13.49
N ILE A 34 -2.97 -24.52 12.76
CA ILE A 34 -2.20 -24.98 11.60
C ILE A 34 -0.88 -25.53 12.13
N ASP A 35 -0.87 -26.85 12.31
CA ASP A 35 0.35 -27.66 12.32
C ASP A 35 1.13 -27.42 11.01
N ARG A 36 2.45 -27.24 11.15
CA ARG A 36 3.34 -26.92 10.03
C ARG A 36 3.45 -28.12 9.10
N CYS A 37 2.85 -28.06 7.91
CA CYS A 37 3.41 -28.55 6.63
C CYS A 37 2.38 -28.44 5.47
N GLY A 38 2.80 -27.86 4.33
CA GLY A 38 2.27 -28.24 3.00
C GLY A 38 1.38 -27.24 2.26
N ASP A 39 2.02 -26.43 1.42
CA ASP A 39 1.69 -25.99 0.04
C ASP A 39 0.25 -25.59 -0.41
N ALA A 40 0.18 -24.35 -0.94
CA ALA A 40 -0.71 -23.71 -1.93
C ALA A 40 -2.24 -23.98 -1.91
N THR A 41 -3.16 -23.01 -2.00
CA THR A 41 -3.29 -21.88 -2.95
C THR A 41 -4.37 -20.87 -2.51
N ALA A 42 -4.15 -19.59 -2.84
CA ALA A 42 -5.10 -18.52 -3.27
C ALA A 42 -6.30 -18.15 -2.37
N GLU A 43 -6.26 -16.99 -1.70
CA GLU A 43 -6.74 -15.64 -2.13
C GLU A 43 -8.17 -15.31 -1.67
N ALA A 44 -8.31 -14.37 -0.73
CA ALA A 44 -9.26 -13.26 -0.81
C ALA A 44 -9.15 -12.33 0.44
N VAL A 45 -8.57 -11.15 0.20
CA VAL A 45 -8.92 -9.83 0.78
C VAL A 45 -9.55 -9.78 2.18
N ALA A 46 -8.76 -9.31 3.15
CA ALA A 46 -9.27 -8.76 4.41
C ALA A 46 -8.71 -7.35 4.63
N ALA A 47 -9.63 -6.49 5.05
CA ALA A 47 -9.52 -5.06 5.25
C ALA A 47 -8.49 -4.65 6.30
N ASP A 48 -8.07 -3.39 6.17
CA ASP A 48 -7.29 -2.60 7.13
C ASP A 48 -7.63 -2.93 8.59
N GLY A 49 -6.64 -3.50 9.27
CA GLY A 49 -6.63 -3.70 10.70
C GLY A 49 -5.19 -3.62 11.17
N HIS A 50 -4.72 -2.41 11.49
CA HIS A 50 -3.51 -2.22 12.28
C HIS A 50 -3.76 -2.73 13.71
N GLY A 51 -3.75 -4.05 13.87
CA GLY A 51 -3.75 -4.75 15.14
C GLY A 51 -2.33 -4.84 15.66
N SER A 52 -1.93 -3.87 16.49
CA SER A 52 -0.77 -4.03 17.36
C SER A 52 -1.11 -5.07 18.43
N ALA A 53 -0.70 -6.31 18.20
CA ALA A 53 -0.59 -7.31 19.25
C ALA A 53 0.87 -7.28 19.73
N ALA A 54 1.07 -6.73 20.93
CA ALA A 54 2.35 -6.81 21.62
C ALA A 54 2.69 -8.29 21.88
N ALA A 55 3.49 -8.87 21.00
CA ALA A 55 4.09 -10.18 21.18
C ALA A 55 5.38 -10.03 21.98
N GLU A 56 5.53 -10.89 22.99
CA GLU A 56 6.69 -10.99 23.87
C GLU A 56 7.98 -11.12 23.05
N THR A 57 9.00 -10.35 23.45
CA THR A 57 10.23 -10.17 22.68
C THR A 57 11.14 -11.40 22.82
N ASP A 58 11.18 -12.24 21.79
CA ASP A 58 12.29 -13.16 21.57
C ASP A 58 13.52 -12.33 21.14
N PRO A 59 14.65 -12.36 21.89
CA PRO A 59 15.84 -11.56 21.59
C PRO A 59 16.57 -11.98 20.30
N ASP A 60 16.17 -13.07 19.64
CA ASP A 60 16.73 -13.53 18.35
C ASP A 60 15.76 -13.35 17.16
N ALA A 61 14.57 -12.75 17.38
CA ALA A 61 13.65 -12.43 16.29
C ALA A 61 14.18 -11.26 15.44
N PRO A 62 14.04 -11.31 14.10
CA PRO A 62 14.36 -10.18 13.23
C PRO A 62 13.63 -8.93 13.71
N PRO A 63 14.22 -7.73 13.56
CA PRO A 63 13.55 -6.49 13.93
C PRO A 63 12.19 -6.42 13.23
N ALA A 64 11.15 -6.20 14.01
CA ALA A 64 9.81 -6.02 13.47
C ALA A 64 9.79 -4.74 12.61
N HIS A 65 9.22 -4.85 11.41
CA HIS A 65 9.05 -3.75 10.48
C HIS A 65 7.57 -3.55 10.17
N ASP A 66 7.17 -2.29 10.11
CA ASP A 66 5.85 -1.89 9.64
C ASP A 66 5.97 -1.49 8.17
N TYR A 67 4.92 -1.78 7.39
CA TYR A 67 4.85 -1.40 5.98
C TYR A 67 3.78 -0.33 5.80
N VAL A 68 4.18 0.82 5.28
CA VAL A 68 3.31 1.98 5.11
C VAL A 68 3.17 2.29 3.63
N LYS A 69 1.98 2.07 3.08
CA LYS A 69 1.66 2.47 1.72
C LYS A 69 1.45 3.98 1.66
N LEU A 70 2.14 4.65 0.74
CA LEU A 70 1.93 6.08 0.50
C LEU A 70 0.60 6.30 -0.21
N ASN A 71 -0.05 7.41 0.13
CA ASN A 71 -1.32 7.77 -0.47
C ASN A 71 -1.11 8.32 -1.87
N ASN A 72 -1.98 7.88 -2.77
CA ASN A 72 -2.00 8.23 -4.19
C ASN A 72 -0.75 7.81 -4.96
N GLN A 73 -0.97 7.39 -6.20
CA GLN A 73 0.10 7.00 -7.09
C GLN A 73 0.98 8.20 -7.50
N PHE A 74 2.22 7.89 -7.89
CA PHE A 74 3.13 8.84 -8.50
C PHE A 74 2.96 8.77 -10.01
N VAL A 75 2.85 9.92 -10.68
CA VAL A 75 2.68 10.01 -12.14
C VAL A 75 3.78 10.88 -12.69
N VAL A 76 4.57 10.34 -13.62
CA VAL A 76 5.81 10.94 -14.12
C VAL A 76 5.82 10.83 -15.64
N PRO A 77 5.91 11.94 -16.38
CA PRO A 77 6.04 11.90 -17.83
C PRO A 77 7.48 11.56 -18.23
N VAL A 78 7.62 10.77 -19.28
CA VAL A 78 8.88 10.56 -19.99
C VAL A 78 8.84 11.43 -21.23
N VAL A 79 9.79 12.37 -21.33
CA VAL A 79 9.87 13.31 -22.43
C VAL A 79 11.00 12.90 -23.37
N GLU A 80 10.68 12.77 -24.66
CA GLU A 80 11.64 12.54 -25.75
C GLU A 80 11.43 13.61 -26.81
N ASP A 81 12.51 14.22 -27.31
CA ASP A 81 12.47 15.27 -28.34
C ASP A 81 11.53 16.46 -28.04
N GLY A 82 11.26 16.73 -26.76
CA GLY A 82 10.38 17.81 -26.30
C GLY A 82 8.90 17.44 -26.21
N GLU A 83 8.53 16.20 -26.53
CA GLU A 83 7.17 15.68 -26.45
C GLU A 83 7.06 14.59 -25.38
N VAL A 84 5.86 14.41 -24.81
CA VAL A 84 5.60 13.32 -23.86
C VAL A 84 5.45 12.03 -24.65
N ALA A 85 6.43 11.13 -24.52
CA ALA A 85 6.44 9.83 -25.19
C ALA A 85 5.74 8.74 -24.37
N ALA A 86 5.73 8.88 -23.03
CA ALA A 86 5.05 7.96 -22.15
C ALA A 86 4.68 8.60 -20.80
N LEU A 87 3.73 8.00 -20.11
CA LEU A 87 3.41 8.27 -18.71
C LEU A 87 3.73 7.04 -17.85
N VAL A 88 4.50 7.24 -16.79
CA VAL A 88 4.83 6.21 -15.81
C VAL A 88 4.03 6.45 -14.54
N ILE A 89 3.34 5.42 -14.08
CA ILE A 89 2.52 5.42 -12.88
C ILE A 89 3.13 4.43 -11.88
N LEU A 90 3.44 4.88 -10.67
CA LEU A 90 4.05 4.04 -9.62
C LEU A 90 3.25 4.07 -8.32
N SER A 91 3.19 2.93 -7.65
CA SER A 91 2.75 2.82 -6.25
C SER A 91 3.95 2.50 -5.38
N ILE A 92 4.16 3.29 -4.32
CA ILE A 92 5.32 3.15 -3.42
C ILE A 92 4.84 2.88 -1.99
N SER A 93 5.51 1.94 -1.32
CA SER A 93 5.40 1.68 0.10
C SER A 93 6.76 1.84 0.79
N LEU A 94 6.75 2.17 2.06
CA LEU A 94 7.95 2.29 2.89
C LEU A 94 7.98 1.16 3.91
N GLU A 95 9.15 0.55 4.08
CA GLU A 95 9.44 -0.31 5.22
C GLU A 95 10.06 0.55 6.32
N VAL A 96 9.43 0.57 7.49
CA VAL A 96 9.82 1.41 8.60
C VAL A 96 9.91 0.63 9.90
N ASN A 97 10.61 1.18 10.88
CA ASN A 97 10.65 0.60 12.22
C ASN A 97 9.24 0.59 12.84
N THR A 98 8.92 -0.46 13.59
CA THR A 98 7.62 -0.59 14.26
C THR A 98 7.23 0.67 15.05
N GLY A 99 6.00 1.14 14.84
CA GLY A 99 5.46 2.34 15.48
C GLY A 99 5.78 3.65 14.77
N SER A 100 6.52 3.63 13.65
CA SER A 100 6.87 4.85 12.89
C SER A 100 5.81 5.27 11.85
N THR A 101 4.71 4.53 11.74
CA THR A 101 3.66 4.74 10.73
C THR A 101 3.04 6.13 10.78
N GLU A 102 2.69 6.64 11.95
CA GLU A 102 2.11 7.99 12.10
C GLU A 102 3.10 9.08 11.65
N GLN A 103 4.40 8.89 11.92
CA GLN A 103 5.44 9.81 11.51
C GLN A 103 5.58 9.86 9.98
N VAL A 104 5.44 8.72 9.30
CA VAL A 104 5.45 8.65 7.83
C VAL A 104 4.33 9.50 7.27
N TYR A 105 3.09 9.34 7.75
CA TYR A 105 1.94 10.12 7.28
C TYR A 105 2.09 11.61 7.59
N ALA A 106 2.62 11.96 8.77
CA ALA A 106 2.88 13.36 9.12
C ALA A 106 3.91 14.06 8.21
N ARG A 107 4.90 13.30 7.69
CA ARG A 107 5.92 13.81 6.77
C ARG A 107 5.68 13.42 5.31
N GLU A 108 4.56 12.78 5.02
CA GLU A 108 4.21 12.28 3.69
C GLU A 108 4.29 13.37 2.62
N PRO A 109 3.78 14.61 2.83
CA PRO A 109 3.90 15.66 1.81
C PRO A 109 5.35 15.93 1.38
N LYS A 110 6.29 15.89 2.33
CA LYS A 110 7.72 16.10 2.06
C LYS A 110 8.38 14.89 1.42
N LEU A 111 8.00 13.68 1.83
CA LEU A 111 8.44 12.45 1.18
C LEU A 111 8.00 12.40 -0.28
N ARG A 112 6.74 12.75 -0.55
CA ARG A 112 6.19 12.77 -1.90
C ARG A 112 6.88 13.77 -2.80
N ASP A 113 7.12 14.99 -2.33
CA ASP A 113 7.85 16.03 -3.06
C ASP A 113 9.26 15.53 -3.46
N ALA A 114 10.00 15.00 -2.49
CA ALA A 114 11.35 14.52 -2.72
C ALA A 114 11.40 13.27 -3.63
N PHE A 115 10.44 12.36 -3.52
CA PHE A 115 10.32 11.21 -4.41
C PHE A 115 9.98 11.61 -5.84
N LEU A 116 9.09 12.59 -6.03
CA LEU A 116 8.78 13.11 -7.37
C LEU A 116 10.03 13.65 -8.05
N GLN A 117 10.89 14.38 -7.32
CA GLN A 117 12.16 14.85 -7.86
C GLN A 117 13.05 13.69 -8.34
N VAL A 118 13.25 12.67 -7.50
CA VAL A 118 14.04 11.48 -7.87
C VAL A 118 13.47 10.79 -9.11
N LEU A 119 12.15 10.66 -9.17
CA LEU A 119 11.47 10.02 -10.30
C LEU A 119 11.62 10.83 -11.60
N PHE A 120 11.52 12.16 -11.54
CA PHE A 120 11.76 13.03 -12.70
C PHE A 120 13.22 12.94 -13.16
N ASP A 121 14.18 12.97 -12.23
CA ASP A 121 15.59 12.83 -12.55
C ASP A 121 15.88 11.47 -13.20
N HIS A 122 15.26 10.40 -12.71
CA HIS A 122 15.36 9.07 -13.29
C HIS A 122 14.75 8.99 -14.69
N ALA A 123 13.59 9.63 -14.91
CA ALA A 123 12.96 9.73 -16.23
C ALA A 123 13.84 10.48 -17.22
N ASN A 124 14.40 11.62 -16.82
CA ASN A 124 15.29 12.45 -17.63
C ASN A 124 16.62 11.77 -17.94
N ALA A 125 17.13 10.93 -17.03
CA ALA A 125 18.28 10.06 -17.29
C ALA A 125 17.95 8.89 -18.23
N GLY A 126 16.68 8.70 -18.58
CA GLY A 126 16.21 7.65 -19.46
C GLY A 126 15.99 6.31 -18.78
N GLY A 127 15.92 6.27 -17.45
CA GLY A 127 15.74 5.03 -16.67
C GLY A 127 14.39 4.32 -16.91
N PHE A 128 13.40 5.06 -17.44
CA PHE A 128 12.11 4.50 -17.86
C PHE A 128 12.01 4.14 -19.35
N ARG A 129 13.08 4.31 -20.12
CA ARG A 129 13.10 3.95 -21.55
C ARG A 129 13.42 2.46 -21.76
N GLY A 130 12.91 1.91 -22.85
CA GLY A 130 13.19 0.52 -23.25
C GLY A 130 12.83 -0.49 -22.17
N ALA A 131 13.77 -1.35 -21.79
CA ALA A 131 13.60 -2.38 -20.76
C ALA A 131 13.70 -1.79 -19.34
N PHE A 132 12.77 -0.89 -19.00
CA PHE A 132 12.78 -0.12 -17.75
C PHE A 132 12.70 -0.99 -16.49
N THR A 133 12.12 -2.18 -16.57
CA THR A 133 12.02 -3.14 -15.44
C THR A 133 13.29 -3.97 -15.22
N GLN A 134 14.36 -3.75 -15.99
CA GLN A 134 15.64 -4.43 -15.77
C GLN A 134 16.21 -4.13 -14.37
N SER A 135 16.81 -5.14 -13.74
CA SER A 135 17.27 -5.08 -12.36
C SER A 135 18.22 -3.91 -12.08
N ASN A 136 19.10 -3.56 -13.03
CA ASN A 136 20.03 -2.43 -12.86
C ASN A 136 19.29 -1.08 -12.79
N ASN A 137 18.32 -0.86 -13.68
CA ASN A 137 17.54 0.39 -13.69
C ASN A 137 16.70 0.52 -12.41
N MET A 138 16.06 -0.58 -12.00
CA MET A 138 15.29 -0.62 -10.76
C MET A 138 16.17 -0.46 -9.51
N TYR A 139 17.41 -0.97 -9.53
CA TYR A 139 18.36 -0.79 -8.43
C TYR A 139 18.72 0.69 -8.24
N VAL A 140 19.04 1.39 -9.33
CA VAL A 140 19.35 2.84 -9.28
C VAL A 140 18.15 3.63 -8.75
N LEU A 141 16.93 3.32 -9.23
CA LEU A 141 15.72 4.00 -8.78
C LEU A 141 15.45 3.76 -7.28
N ARG A 142 15.47 2.50 -6.84
CA ARG A 142 15.21 2.15 -5.44
C ARG A 142 16.22 2.80 -4.49
N ASN A 143 17.49 2.80 -4.85
CA ASN A 143 18.52 3.46 -4.05
C ASN A 143 18.31 4.97 -3.95
N GLY A 144 18.01 5.65 -5.07
CA GLY A 144 17.74 7.09 -5.07
C GLY A 144 16.53 7.45 -4.20
N LEU A 145 15.48 6.64 -4.26
CA LEU A 145 14.30 6.79 -3.39
C LEU A 145 14.65 6.55 -1.92
N LEU A 146 15.42 5.49 -1.61
CA LEU A 146 15.81 5.15 -0.25
C LEU A 146 16.71 6.22 0.39
N GLU A 147 17.71 6.71 -0.33
CA GLU A 147 18.56 7.80 0.13
C GLU A 147 17.74 9.04 0.47
N THR A 148 16.76 9.35 -0.38
CA THR A 148 15.88 10.50 -0.21
C THR A 148 14.92 10.31 0.97
N ALA A 149 14.37 9.10 1.13
CA ALA A 149 13.54 8.73 2.27
C ALA A 149 14.32 8.89 3.58
N ARG A 150 15.56 8.41 3.61
CA ARG A 150 16.46 8.53 4.78
C ARG A 150 16.87 9.97 5.05
N LYS A 151 17.00 10.85 4.05
CA LYS A 151 17.20 12.29 4.27
C LYS A 151 16.00 12.95 4.97
N VAL A 152 14.78 12.47 4.73
CA VAL A 152 13.55 13.05 5.30
C VAL A 152 13.19 12.43 6.65
N MET A 153 13.36 11.11 6.80
CA MET A 153 12.90 10.32 7.94
C MET A 153 14.04 9.78 8.82
N GLY A 154 15.29 9.89 8.38
CA GLY A 154 16.44 9.33 9.08
C GLY A 154 16.47 7.80 9.04
N ALA A 155 16.92 7.21 10.14
CA ALA A 155 17.01 5.75 10.32
C ALA A 155 15.65 5.07 10.57
N ALA A 156 14.54 5.82 10.54
CA ALA A 156 13.20 5.25 10.66
C ALA A 156 12.77 4.44 9.43
N VAL A 157 13.38 4.69 8.26
CA VAL A 157 13.11 3.99 7.00
C VAL A 157 14.23 2.98 6.71
N SER A 158 13.86 1.71 6.65
CA SER A 158 14.74 0.60 6.30
C SER A 158 14.89 0.47 4.79
N ASP A 159 13.76 0.46 4.07
CA ASP A 159 13.70 0.23 2.62
C ASP A 159 12.52 0.97 1.93
N VAL A 160 12.58 1.04 0.60
CA VAL A 160 11.51 1.56 -0.27
C VAL A 160 11.06 0.50 -1.27
N LEU A 161 9.77 0.19 -1.22
CA LEU A 161 9.14 -0.82 -2.06
C LEU A 161 8.36 -0.15 -3.18
N ILE A 162 8.76 -0.39 -4.42
CA ILE A 162 7.92 -0.13 -5.59
C ILE A 162 6.98 -1.33 -5.72
N VAL A 163 5.72 -1.13 -5.38
CA VAL A 163 4.67 -2.16 -5.34
C VAL A 163 4.09 -2.39 -6.73
N ASP A 164 3.85 -1.30 -7.46
CA ASP A 164 3.37 -1.34 -8.84
C ASP A 164 4.14 -0.32 -9.68
N ILE A 165 4.34 -0.68 -10.94
CA ILE A 165 4.84 0.21 -11.99
C ILE A 165 4.12 -0.09 -13.29
N VAL A 166 3.54 0.95 -13.89
CA VAL A 166 2.89 0.89 -15.20
C VAL A 166 3.51 1.97 -16.07
N ARG A 167 3.82 1.64 -17.32
CA ARG A 167 4.21 2.59 -18.35
C ARG A 167 3.15 2.56 -19.46
N GLN A 168 2.62 3.73 -19.79
CA GLN A 168 1.68 3.92 -20.88
C GLN A 168 2.35 4.78 -21.95
N ASP A 169 2.59 4.19 -23.11
CA ASP A 169 3.08 4.93 -24.27
C ASP A 169 1.94 5.74 -24.91
N THR A 170 2.29 6.89 -25.47
CA THR A 170 1.36 7.79 -26.17
C THR A 170 1.28 7.51 -27.66
#